data_AF-A0A8T6SLM9-F1
#
_entry.id   AF-A0A8T6SLM9-F1
#
_cell.length_a   1.000
_cell.length_b   1.000
_cell.length_c   1.000
_cell.angle_alpha   90.00
_cell.angle_beta   90.00
_cell.angle_gamma   90.00
#
_symmetry.space_group_name_H-M   'P 1'
#
loop_
_entity.id
_entity.type
_entity.pdbx_description
1 polymer ?
#
loop_
_entity_poly.entity_id
_entity_poly.type
_entity_poly.pdbx_seq_one_letter_code
_entity_poly.pdbx_strand_id
1 'polypeptide(L)' 'EITASYPAGVIGTTAENLQAAAEGEKMEWGTLYPNFAQVAEEEGFKDAARTFRMVAKVENYHERRYRKLLANIE' A
#
# COMPACT_ATOMS: atom_id res chain seq x y z
N GLU A 1 -2.28 -28.52 8.17
CA GLU A 1 -1.25 -27.50 8.47
C GLU A 1 -1.03 -26.69 7.20
N ILE A 2 -1.05 -25.35 7.28
CA ILE A 2 -0.79 -24.49 6.11
C ILE A 2 0.71 -24.22 6.08
N THR A 3 1.41 -24.75 5.07
CA THR A 3 2.88 -24.70 4.90
C THR A 3 3.33 -23.59 3.94
N ALA A 4 2.40 -22.81 3.40
CA ALA A 4 2.71 -21.76 2.44
C ALA A 4 3.27 -20.53 3.15
N SER A 5 4.55 -20.24 2.95
CA SER A 5 5.13 -18.93 3.22
C SER A 5 4.82 -18.01 2.04
N TYR A 6 3.82 -17.14 2.19
CA TYR A 6 3.68 -15.99 1.28
C TYR A 6 4.89 -15.08 1.52
N PRO A 7 5.60 -14.59 0.49
CA PRO A 7 6.77 -13.74 0.72
C PRO A 7 6.31 -12.45 1.41
N ALA A 8 6.54 -12.34 2.72
CA ALA A 8 6.19 -11.18 3.54
C ALA A 8 7.24 -10.05 3.43
N GLY A 9 8.09 -10.07 2.40
CA GLY A 9 9.31 -9.27 2.33
C GLY A 9 10.40 -9.78 3.27
N VAL A 10 11.51 -9.04 3.33
CA VAL A 10 12.59 -9.28 4.30
C VAL A 10 12.26 -8.55 5.59
N ILE A 11 12.28 -9.26 6.72
CA ILE A 11 12.12 -8.64 8.05
C ILE A 11 13.46 -8.07 8.49
N GLY A 12 13.55 -6.73 8.58
CA GLY A 12 14.72 -6.01 9.09
C GLY A 12 14.49 -5.38 10.46
N THR A 13 15.28 -4.37 10.79
CA THR A 13 15.07 -3.47 11.93
C THR A 13 13.74 -2.72 11.80
N THR A 14 13.23 -2.16 12.91
CA THR A 14 11.99 -1.36 12.87
C THR A 14 12.08 -0.19 11.89
N ALA A 15 13.25 0.47 11.77
CA ALA A 15 13.47 1.55 10.82
C ALA A 15 13.40 1.06 9.36
N GLU A 16 14.10 -0.02 9.03
CA GLU A 16 14.07 -0.62 7.69
C GLU A 16 12.65 -1.08 7.32
N ASN A 17 11.92 -1.67 8.26
CA ASN A 17 10.55 -2.12 8.03
C ASN A 17 9.59 -0.93 7.80
N LEU A 18 9.72 0.16 8.56
CA LEU A 18 8.90 1.37 8.38
C LEU A 18 9.20 2.06 7.04
N GLN A 19 10.47 2.11 6.62
CA GLN A 19 10.87 2.63 5.33
C GLN A 19 10.28 1.79 4.19
N ALA A 20 10.47 0.47 4.23
CA ALA A 20 9.95 -0.45 3.21
C ALA A 20 8.42 -0.41 3.14
N ALA A 21 7.73 -0.37 4.29
CA ALA A 21 6.28 -0.20 4.33
C ALA A 21 5.85 1.13 3.69
N ALA A 22 6.47 2.25 4.05
CA ALA A 22 6.13 3.55 3.46
C ALA A 22 6.34 3.59 1.94
N GLU A 23 7.38 2.93 1.42
CA GLU A 23 7.63 2.81 -0.02
C GLU A 23 6.58 1.93 -0.72
N GLY A 24 6.21 0.82 -0.09
CA GLY A 24 5.12 -0.05 -0.57
C GLY A 24 3.79 0.69 -0.64
N GLU A 25 3.40 1.36 0.44
CA GLU A 25 2.19 2.19 0.50
C GLU A 25 2.18 3.25 -0.62
N LYS A 26 3.33 3.90 -0.87
CA LYS A 26 3.48 4.88 -1.95
C LYS A 26 3.28 4.29 -3.34
N MET A 27 3.82 3.10 -3.59
CA MET A 27 3.58 2.39 -4.84
C MET A 27 2.10 2.05 -5.00
N GLU A 28 1.45 1.64 -3.92
CA GLU A 28 0.05 1.27 -3.89
C GLU A 28 -0.88 2.45 -4.18
N TRP A 29 -0.80 3.53 -3.40
CA TRP A 29 -1.69 4.68 -3.58
C TRP A 29 -1.32 5.55 -4.79
N GLY A 30 -0.04 5.62 -5.16
CA GLY A 30 0.46 6.48 -6.22
C GLY A 30 0.32 5.89 -7.61
N THR A 31 0.31 4.55 -7.72
CA THR A 31 0.35 3.85 -9.01
C THR A 31 -0.63 2.70 -9.08
N LEU A 32 -0.55 1.72 -8.16
CA LEU A 32 -1.27 0.45 -8.29
C LEU A 32 -2.80 0.64 -8.27
N TYR A 33 -3.34 1.19 -7.18
CA TYR A 33 -4.78 1.36 -7.02
C TYR A 33 -5.39 2.38 -7.97
N PRO A 34 -4.73 3.51 -8.31
CA PRO A 34 -5.19 4.38 -9.39
C PRO A 34 -5.32 3.64 -10.74
N ASN A 35 -4.33 2.82 -11.11
CA ASN A 35 -4.37 2.05 -12.36
C ASN A 35 -5.48 1.00 -12.33
N PHE A 36 -5.65 0.29 -11.21
CA PHE A 36 -6.75 -0.67 -11.05
C PHE A 36 -8.11 0.01 -11.12
N ALA A 37 -8.26 1.19 -10.53
CA ALA A 37 -9.49 1.96 -10.64
C ALA A 37 -9.79 2.38 -12.08
N GLN A 38 -8.76 2.74 -12.86
CA GLN A 38 -8.92 3.08 -14.27
C GLN A 38 -9.38 1.86 -15.08
N VAL A 39 -8.68 0.73 -14.97
CA VAL A 39 -9.05 -0.51 -15.68
C VAL A 39 -10.46 -0.95 -15.30
N ALA A 40 -10.81 -0.93 -14.01
CA ALA A 40 -12.15 -1.27 -13.54
C ALA A 40 -13.24 -0.34 -14.11
N GLU A 41 -12.95 0.95 -14.32
CA GLU A 41 -13.88 1.89 -14.95
C GLU A 41 -14.04 1.57 -16.45
N GLU A 42 -12.94 1.29 -17.15
CA GLU A 42 -12.92 0.91 -18.58
C GLU A 42 -13.70 -0.39 -18.85
N GLU A 43 -13.64 -1.35 -17.92
CA GLU A 43 -14.39 -2.60 -17.97
C GLU A 43 -15.84 -2.49 -17.46
N GLY A 44 -16.25 -1.32 -16.98
CA GLY A 44 -17.63 -1.04 -16.51
C GLY A 44 -17.92 -1.42 -15.04
N PHE A 45 -16.91 -1.83 -14.27
CA PHE A 45 -17.01 -2.18 -12.85
C PHE A 45 -16.92 -0.95 -11.93
N LYS A 46 -17.94 -0.09 -11.97
CA LYS A 46 -17.96 1.22 -11.27
C LYS A 46 -17.75 1.12 -9.75
N ASP A 47 -18.34 0.12 -9.09
CA ASP A 47 -18.19 -0.06 -7.64
C ASP A 47 -16.76 -0.50 -7.26
N ALA A 48 -16.13 -1.33 -8.08
CA ALA A 48 -14.73 -1.72 -7.90
C ALA A 48 -13.80 -0.50 -8.12
N ALA A 49 -14.02 0.27 -9.19
CA ALA A 49 -13.29 1.50 -9.44
C ALA A 49 -13.38 2.50 -8.28
N ARG A 50 -14.59 2.70 -7.73
CA ARG A 50 -14.79 3.53 -6.53
C ARG A 50 -14.02 2.98 -5.33
N THR A 51 -14.06 1.66 -5.13
CA THR A 51 -13.37 1.00 -4.02
C THR A 51 -11.86 1.22 -4.11
N PHE A 52 -11.24 0.95 -5.26
CA PHE A 52 -9.81 1.18 -5.47
C PHE A 52 -9.40 2.64 -5.23
N ARG A 53 -10.20 3.61 -5.69
CA ARG A 53 -9.95 5.04 -5.40
C ARG A 53 -10.01 5.36 -3.91
N MET A 54 -10.89 4.69 -3.16
CA MET A 54 -10.99 4.88 -1.71
C MET A 54 -9.84 4.21 -0.97
N VAL A 55 -9.41 3.02 -1.40
CA VAL A 55 -8.24 2.32 -0.85
C VAL A 55 -6.98 3.16 -1.06
N ALA A 56 -6.76 3.71 -2.26
CA ALA A 56 -5.64 4.62 -2.52
C ALA A 56 -5.59 5.81 -1.54
N LYS A 57 -6.74 6.37 -1.15
CA LYS A 57 -6.77 7.44 -0.15
C LYS A 57 -6.31 6.95 1.23
N VAL A 58 -6.68 5.74 1.63
CA VAL A 58 -6.30 5.14 2.91
C VAL A 58 -4.80 4.87 2.95
N GLU A 59 -4.26 4.24 1.89
CA GLU A 59 -2.84 3.92 1.81
C GLU A 59 -1.95 5.19 1.82
N ASN A 60 -2.44 6.32 1.29
CA ASN A 60 -1.75 7.60 1.46
C ASN A 60 -1.64 8.02 2.94
N TYR A 61 -2.66 7.75 3.77
CA TYR A 61 -2.55 7.99 5.22
C TYR A 61 -1.63 7.00 5.90
N HIS A 62 -1.57 5.74 5.44
CA HIS A 62 -0.63 4.76 5.96
C HIS A 62 0.83 5.15 5.71
N GLU A 63 1.18 5.55 4.48
CA GLU A 63 2.52 6.09 4.18
C GLU A 63 2.88 7.23 5.15
N ARG A 64 2.00 8.23 5.27
CA ARG A 64 2.23 9.39 6.14
C ARG A 64 2.47 8.97 7.60
N ARG A 65 1.74 7.97 8.09
CA ARG A 65 1.92 7.43 9.43
C ARG A 65 3.26 6.72 9.58
N TYR A 66 3.65 5.88 8.64
CA TYR A 66 4.93 5.17 8.71
C TYR A 66 6.12 6.12 8.61
N ARG A 67 6.06 7.12 7.73
CA ARG A 67 7.07 8.21 7.64
C ARG A 67 7.21 8.96 8.97
N LYS A 68 6.09 9.28 9.62
CA LYS A 68 6.09 9.95 10.93
C LYS A 68 6.71 9.07 12.02
N LEU A 69 6.42 7.77 12.02
CA LEU A 69 6.98 6.84 12.99
C LEU A 69 8.49 6.64 12.78
N LEU A 70 8.92 6.55 11.51
CA LEU A 70 10.34 6.44 11.16
C LEU A 70 11.10 7.66 11.67
N ALA A 71 10.61 8.86 11.39
CA ALA A 71 11.24 10.11 11.85
C ALA A 71 11.33 10.26 13.39
N ASN A 72 10.57 9.48 14.16
CA ASN A 72 10.66 9.50 15.63
C ASN A 72 11.77 8.58 16.17
N ILE A 73 12.27 7.65 15.35
CA ILE A 73 13.24 6.63 15.75
C ILE A 73 14.56 6.75 14.97
N GLU A 74 14.65 7.70 14.04
CA GLU A 74 15.87 8.15 13.36
C GLU A 74 16.61 9.23 14.17
#